data_AF-A0A951XA34-F1
#
_entry.id   AF-A0A951XA34-F1
#
_cell.length_a   1.000
_cell.length_b   1.000
_cell.length_c   1.000
_cell.angle_alpha   90.00
_cell.angle_beta   90.00
_cell.angle_gamma   90.00
#
_symmetry.space_group_name_H-M   'P 1'
#
loop_
_entity.id
_entity.type
_entity.pdbx_description
1 polymer ?
#
loop_
_entity_poly.entity_id
_entity_poly.type
_entity_poly.pdbx_seq_one_letter_code
_entity_poly.pdbx_strand_id
1 'polypeptide(L)'
;MVSREKDVGLNGIYTIDFKEDRNGIPKITEVNIRHVAFTSSFAAAGANLPLLTLLKLFDETDRTEETIHYIFSENYVFLRDVDAMPVLLKESELF
;
A
#
# COMPACT_ATOMS: atom_id res chain seq x y z
N MET A 1 16.41 2.43 -1.10
CA MET A 1 15.53 1.95 -0.01
C MET A 1 16.12 2.42 1.32
N VAL A 2 15.32 3.07 2.17
CA VAL A 2 15.80 3.79 3.38
C VAL A 2 16.68 2.92 4.29
N SER A 3 16.36 1.63 4.43
CA SER A 3 17.13 0.72 5.28
C SER A 3 18.59 0.56 4.86
N ARG A 4 18.89 0.60 3.55
CA ARG A 4 20.27 0.51 3.03
C ARG A 4 21.07 1.77 3.24
N GLU A 5 20.46 2.93 3.08
CA GLU A 5 21.09 4.22 3.40
C GLU A 5 21.48 4.31 4.88
N LYS A 6 20.83 3.50 5.72
CA LYS A 6 21.05 3.45 7.17
C LYS A 6 21.82 2.21 7.63
N ASP A 7 22.30 1.36 6.72
CA ASP A 7 22.97 0.09 7.02
C ASP A 7 22.19 -0.78 8.04
N VAL A 8 20.87 -0.82 7.89
CA VAL A 8 19.98 -1.66 8.69
C VAL A 8 19.24 -2.66 7.80
N GLY A 9 18.93 -3.83 8.37
CA GLY A 9 18.06 -4.80 7.73
C GLY A 9 16.67 -4.21 7.41
N LEU A 10 15.97 -4.79 6.43
CA LEU A 10 14.57 -4.44 6.20
C LEU A 10 13.77 -4.79 7.46
N ASN A 11 13.01 -3.83 7.98
CA ASN A 11 12.40 -3.94 9.31
C ASN A 11 10.94 -3.42 9.36
N GLY A 12 10.30 -3.20 8.21
CA GLY A 12 8.91 -2.76 8.17
C GLY A 12 8.52 -2.10 6.85
N ILE A 13 7.43 -1.34 6.92
CA ILE A 13 6.84 -0.59 5.82
C ILE A 13 6.62 0.87 6.24
N TYR A 14 6.75 1.78 5.28
CA TYR A 14 6.30 3.16 5.40
C TYR A 14 5.09 3.39 4.51
N THR A 15 4.07 4.05 5.03
CA THR A 15 3.01 4.63 4.21
C THR A 15 3.05 6.15 4.34
N ILE A 16 2.84 6.82 3.20
CA ILE A 16 2.94 8.28 3.10
C ILE A 16 1.60 8.78 2.61
N ASP A 17 0.96 9.62 3.42
CA ASP A 17 -0.32 10.21 3.07
C ASP A 17 -0.07 11.53 2.34
N PHE A 18 -0.77 11.71 1.22
CA PHE A 18 -0.70 12.92 0.41
C PHE A 18 -2.04 13.65 0.39
N LYS A 19 -1.97 14.97 0.36
CA LYS A 19 -3.10 15.87 0.07
C LYS A 19 -2.69 16.83 -1.04
N GLU A 20 -3.53 17.00 -2.04
CA GLU A 20 -3.32 18.02 -3.07
C GLU A 20 -3.55 19.42 -2.50
N ASP A 21 -2.69 20.36 -2.88
CA ASP A 21 -2.92 21.79 -2.63
C ASP A 21 -3.90 22.39 -3.67
N ARG A 22 -4.19 23.68 -3.54
CA ARG A 22 -5.12 24.40 -4.45
C ARG A 22 -4.71 24.39 -5.93
N ASN A 23 -3.47 24.04 -6.25
CA ASN A 23 -2.93 23.96 -7.60
C ASN A 23 -2.78 22.50 -8.07
N GLY A 24 -3.28 21.52 -7.30
CA GLY A 24 -3.14 20.09 -7.61
C GLY A 24 -1.77 19.51 -7.29
N ILE A 25 -0.92 20.21 -6.51
CA ILE A 25 0.40 19.68 -6.17
C ILE A 25 0.28 18.79 -4.92
N PRO A 26 0.69 17.51 -4.96
CA PRO A 26 0.63 16.64 -3.80
C PRO A 26 1.61 17.11 -2.72
N LYS A 27 1.13 17.23 -1.48
CA LYS A 27 1.90 17.54 -0.29
C LYS A 27 1.82 16.38 0.69
N ILE A 28 2.94 16.03 1.29
CA ILE A 28 2.99 15.02 2.36
C ILE A 28 2.28 15.60 3.58
N THR A 29 1.33 14.85 4.14
CA THR A 29 0.63 15.22 5.38
C THR A 29 1.00 14.34 6.56
N GLU A 30 1.30 13.05 6.33
CA GLU A 30 1.62 12.10 7.38
C GLU A 30 2.60 11.04 6.88
N VAL A 31 3.51 10.61 7.76
CA VAL A 31 4.40 9.45 7.54
C VAL A 31 4.12 8.43 8.63
N ASN A 32 3.67 7.25 8.20
CA ASN A 32 3.26 6.16 9.07
C ASN A 32 4.27 5.01 8.98
N ILE A 33 4.73 4.52 10.14
CA ILE A 33 5.64 3.37 10.24
C ILE A 33 4.82 2.09 10.51
N ARG A 34 3.80 1.85 9.68
CA ARG A 34 2.88 0.70 9.77
C ARG A 34 2.06 0.57 8.49
N HIS A 35 1.40 -0.58 8.34
CA HIS A 35 0.30 -0.73 7.37
C HIS A 35 -0.89 0.16 7.75
N VAL A 36 -1.66 0.58 6.74
CA VAL A 36 -2.87 1.40 6.91
C VAL A 36 -4.12 0.52 7.03
N ALA A 37 -5.21 1.08 7.57
CA ALA A 37 -6.43 0.33 7.86
C ALA A 37 -7.07 -0.35 6.64
N PHE A 38 -6.81 0.15 5.43
CA PHE A 38 -7.36 -0.35 4.17
C PHE A 38 -6.35 -1.18 3.35
N THR A 39 -5.24 -1.61 3.95
CA THR A 39 -4.27 -2.47 3.27
C THR A 39 -4.90 -3.77 2.73
N SER A 40 -5.89 -4.34 3.43
CA SER A 40 -6.62 -5.52 2.94
C SER A 40 -7.37 -5.27 1.63
N SER A 41 -7.88 -4.05 1.43
CA SER A 41 -8.55 -3.66 0.19
C SER A 41 -7.57 -3.59 -0.98
N PHE A 42 -6.34 -3.11 -0.76
CA PHE A 42 -5.29 -3.16 -1.77
C PHE A 42 -4.90 -4.60 -2.13
N ALA A 43 -4.82 -5.49 -1.14
CA ALA A 43 -4.55 -6.90 -1.36
C ALA A 43 -5.66 -7.56 -2.21
N ALA A 44 -6.93 -7.26 -1.92
CA ALA A 44 -8.07 -7.73 -2.70
C ALA A 44 -8.04 -7.22 -4.16
N ALA A 45 -7.45 -6.04 -4.39
CA ALA A 45 -7.25 -5.47 -5.72
C ALA A 45 -5.99 -6.01 -6.43
N GLY A 46 -5.23 -6.91 -5.81
CA GLY A 46 -4.03 -7.55 -6.37
C GLY A 46 -2.70 -7.04 -5.81
N ALA A 47 -2.71 -5.98 -4.99
CA ALA A 47 -1.52 -5.42 -4.35
C ALA A 47 -1.35 -5.95 -2.91
N ASN A 48 -0.87 -7.19 -2.78
CA ASN A 48 -0.72 -7.86 -1.49
C ASN A 48 0.55 -7.43 -0.72
N LEU A 49 0.58 -6.17 -0.28
CA LEU A 49 1.69 -5.57 0.47
C LEU A 49 2.02 -6.31 1.79
N PRO A 50 1.06 -6.85 2.56
CA PRO A 50 1.37 -7.67 3.73
C PRO A 50 2.19 -8.91 3.38
N LEU A 51 1.80 -9.65 2.33
CA LEU A 51 2.56 -10.81 1.87
C LEU A 51 3.96 -10.40 1.42
N LEU A 52 4.09 -9.32 0.65
CA LEU A 52 5.41 -8.80 0.26
C LEU A 52 6.27 -8.42 1.47
N THR A 53 5.68 -7.82 2.50
CA THR A 53 6.40 -7.46 3.72
C THR A 53 6.92 -8.73 4.41
N LEU A 54 6.10 -9.78 4.53
CA LEU A 54 6.52 -11.06 5.11
C LEU A 54 7.62 -11.73 4.29
N LEU A 55 7.45 -11.81 2.96
CA LEU A 55 8.46 -12.37 2.08
C LEU A 55 9.78 -11.62 2.21
N LYS A 56 9.78 -10.28 2.18
CA LYS A 56 11.02 -9.51 2.31
C LYS A 56 11.66 -9.55 3.70
N LEU A 57 10.89 -9.86 4.75
CA LEU A 57 11.41 -10.03 6.11
C LEU A 57 11.99 -11.42 6.36
N PHE A 58 11.43 -12.46 5.73
CA PHE A 58 11.75 -13.86 6.04
C PHE A 58 12.41 -14.65 4.91
N ASP A 59 12.40 -14.14 3.68
CA ASP A 59 13.07 -14.72 2.54
C ASP A 59 14.41 -14.01 2.29
N GLU A 60 15.51 -14.68 2.66
CA GLU A 60 16.88 -14.19 2.47
C GLU A 60 17.39 -14.37 1.03
N THR A 61 16.66 -15.09 0.18
CA THR A 61 17.14 -15.54 -1.13
C THR A 61 16.88 -14.55 -2.26
N ASP A 62 15.89 -13.66 -2.10
CA ASP A 62 15.48 -12.72 -3.14
C ASP A 62 15.70 -11.26 -2.73
N ARG A 63 16.97 -10.84 -2.85
CA ARG A 63 17.37 -9.43 -2.70
C ARG A 63 17.04 -8.58 -3.92
N THR A 64 16.37 -9.11 -4.94
CA THR A 64 16.09 -8.33 -6.16
C THR A 64 15.12 -7.18 -5.86
N GLU A 65 15.49 -6.03 -6.41
CA GLU A 65 15.22 -4.67 -5.93
C GLU A 65 14.28 -3.89 -6.82
N GLU A 66 13.50 -4.57 -7.66
CA GLU A 66 12.58 -3.83 -8.50
C GLU A 66 11.54 -3.15 -7.62
N THR A 67 11.44 -1.84 -7.81
CA THR A 67 10.34 -1.07 -7.23
C THR A 67 9.08 -1.58 -7.90
N ILE A 68 8.24 -2.27 -7.13
CA ILE A 68 6.98 -2.79 -7.62
C ILE A 68 5.98 -1.64 -7.66
N HIS A 69 5.59 -1.26 -8.87
CA HIS A 69 4.47 -0.35 -9.08
C HIS A 69 3.22 -1.16 -9.38
N TYR A 70 2.24 -1.10 -8.48
CA TYR A 70 0.94 -1.71 -8.70
C TYR A 70 0.08 -0.79 -9.55
N ILE A 71 -0.40 -1.31 -10.68
CA ILE A 71 -1.40 -0.67 -11.52
C ILE A 71 -2.64 -1.55 -11.46
N PHE A 72 -3.75 -0.98 -11.00
CA PHE A 72 -5.02 -1.69 -10.96
C PHE A 72 -5.66 -1.67 -12.35
N SER A 73 -6.18 -2.81 -12.79
CA SER A 73 -6.75 -2.98 -14.13
C SER A 73 -8.11 -2.30 -14.31
N GLU A 74 -8.77 -1.94 -13.21
CA GLU A 74 -10.11 -1.37 -13.18
C GLU A 74 -10.13 -0.17 -12.23
N ASN A 75 -11.10 0.72 -12.42
CA ASN A 75 -11.45 1.70 -11.40
C ASN A 75 -12.17 0.98 -10.27
N TYR A 76 -11.46 0.66 -9.20
CA TYR A 76 -12.04 0.03 -8.03
C TYR A 76 -12.53 1.06 -7.01
N VAL A 77 -13.65 0.73 -6.35
CA VAL A 77 -14.13 1.41 -5.15
C VAL A 77 -14.06 0.41 -4.00
N PHE A 78 -13.49 0.83 -2.88
CA PHE A 78 -13.57 0.06 -1.64
C PHE A 78 -14.60 0.69 -0.71
N LEU A 79 -15.60 -0.10 -0.34
CA LEU A 79 -16.58 0.27 0.68
C LEU A 79 -16.11 -0.30 2.00
N ARG A 80 -16.13 0.54 3.04
CA ARG A 80 -15.80 0.13 4.40
C ARG A 80 -16.92 0.55 5.33
N ASP A 81 -17.20 -0.30 6.29
CA ASP A 81 -18.02 0.00 7.45
C ASP A 81 -17.16 -0.16 8.71
N VAL A 82 -17.65 0.32 9.84
CA VAL A 82 -17.06 0.09 11.16
C VAL A 82 -17.26 -1.38 11.56
N ASP A 83 -18.43 -1.95 11.26
CA ASP A 83 -18.86 -3.27 11.75
C ASP A 83 -18.97 -4.33 10.64
N ALA A 84 -18.53 -4.02 9.42
CA ALA A 84 -18.59 -4.95 8.29
C ALA A 84 -17.23 -5.12 7.61
N MET A 85 -17.05 -6.27 6.97
CA MET A 85 -15.86 -6.53 6.15
C MET A 85 -15.82 -5.55 4.97
N PRO A 86 -14.65 -4.98 4.65
CA PRO A 86 -14.52 -4.10 3.50
C PRO A 86 -14.80 -4.87 2.21
N VAL A 87 -15.54 -4.25 1.31
CA VAL A 87 -15.88 -4.80 -0.01
C VAL A 87 -15.12 -4.02 -1.06
N LEU A 88 -14.49 -4.74 -1.99
CA LEU A 88 -13.90 -4.16 -3.20
C LEU A 88 -14.84 -4.46 -4.37
N LEU A 89 -15.18 -3.44 -5.13
CA LEU A 89 -16.01 -3.54 -6.33
C LEU A 89 -15.46 -2.65 -7.43
N LYS A 90 -15.82 -2.95 -8.68
CA LYS A 90 -15.59 -2.03 -9.79
C LYS A 90 -16.54 -0.84 -9.66
N GLU A 91 -16.10 0.33 -10.06
CA GLU A 91 -16.92 1.53 -10.11
C GLU A 91 -18.17 1.35 -10.98
N SER A 92 -18.09 0.52 -12.04
CA SER A 92 -19.24 0.17 -12.88
C SER A 92 -20.32 -0.64 -12.17
N GLU A 93 -20.03 -1.21 -10.99
CA GLU A 93 -20.97 -2.02 -10.20
C GLU A 93 -21.68 -1.18 -9.12
N LEU A 94 -21.38 0.13 -9.03
CA LEU A 94 -21.95 1.01 -8.01
C LEU A 94 -23.42 1.41 -8.26
N PHE A 95 -23.97 1.17 -9.46
CA PHE A 95 -25.33 1.58 -9.86
C PHE A 95 -25.96 0.63 -10.88
#